data_AF-A0A9W6CT50-F1
#
_entry.id   AF-A0A9W6CT50-F1
#
_cell.length_a   1.000
_cell.length_b   1.000
_cell.length_c   1.000
_cell.angle_alpha   90.00
_cell.angle_beta   90.00
_cell.angle_gamma   90.00
#
_symmetry.space_group_name_H-M   'P 1'
#
loop_
_entity.id
_entity.type
_entity.pdbx_description
1 polymer ?
#
loop_
_entity_poly.entity_id
_entity_poly.type
_entity_poly.pdbx_seq_one_letter_code
_entity_poly.pdbx_strand_id
1 'polypeptide(L)' 'MGAAVTAAAIGSYVYSLPDECTQVVVGAVAYQQCGPNWYLPQFVGGHVVYRVVADPN' A
#
# COMPACT_ATOMS: atom_id res chain seq x y z
N MET A 1 -5.81 3.25 -19.89
CA MET A 1 -4.75 2.23 -20.00
C MET A 1 -4.40 1.83 -18.58
N GLY A 2 -4.81 0.62 -18.18
CA GLY A 2 -4.71 0.15 -16.80
C GLY A 2 -3.27 -0.18 -16.44
N ALA A 3 -2.79 0.37 -15.34
CA ALA A 3 -1.55 -0.09 -14.74
C ALA A 3 -1.83 -1.45 -14.12
N ALA A 4 -1.16 -2.49 -14.62
CA ALA A 4 -1.20 -3.81 -13.99
C ALA A 4 -0.65 -3.67 -12.57
N VAL A 5 -1.52 -3.85 -11.56
CA VAL A 5 -1.08 -4.14 -10.20
C VAL A 5 -0.26 -5.43 -10.25
N THR A 6 1.06 -5.31 -10.36
CA THR A 6 1.94 -6.40 -9.97
C THR A 6 1.61 -6.69 -8.52
N ALA A 7 0.97 -7.83 -8.25
CA ALA A 7 0.68 -8.27 -6.90
C ALA A 7 1.99 -8.25 -6.10
N ALA A 8 2.18 -7.20 -5.32
CA ALA A 8 3.41 -7.00 -4.58
C ALA A 8 3.38 -7.95 -3.40
N ALA A 9 4.38 -8.83 -3.29
CA ALA A 9 4.46 -9.76 -2.17
C ALA A 9 4.51 -8.98 -0.84
N ILE A 10 3.90 -9.53 0.21
CA ILE A 10 3.98 -8.96 1.57
C ILE A 10 5.46 -8.71 1.92
N GLY A 11 5.76 -7.49 2.38
CA GLY A 11 7.13 -7.03 2.64
C GLY A 11 7.79 -6.27 1.48
N SER A 12 7.17 -6.21 0.30
CA SER A 12 7.64 -5.35 -0.80
C SER A 12 7.37 -3.87 -0.50
N TYR A 13 8.07 -2.97 -1.19
CA TYR A 13 7.85 -1.52 -1.09
C TYR A 13 7.47 -0.98 -2.46
N VAL A 14 6.43 -0.15 -2.50
CA VAL A 14 6.00 0.55 -3.71
C VAL A 14 6.06 2.05 -3.48
N TYR A 15 6.42 2.79 -4.52
CA TYR A 15 6.46 4.25 -4.50
C TYR A 15 5.20 4.86 -5.14
N SER A 16 4.52 4.07 -5.98
CA SER A 16 3.33 4.46 -6.73
C SER A 16 2.30 3.36 -6.62
N LEU A 17 1.09 3.74 -6.21
CA LEU A 17 -0.07 2.87 -6.19
C LEU A 17 -0.99 3.29 -7.35
N PRO A 18 -1.61 2.35 -8.07
CA PRO A 18 -2.62 2.68 -9.06
C PRO A 18 -3.90 3.22 -8.40
N ASP A 19 -4.70 3.96 -9.17
CA ASP A 19 -5.92 4.65 -8.72
C ASP A 19 -7.04 3.70 -8.22
N GLU A 20 -6.90 2.39 -8.43
CA GLU A 20 -7.81 1.37 -7.88
C GLU A 20 -7.62 1.15 -6.37
N CYS A 21 -6.57 1.72 -5.78
CA CYS A 21 -6.28 1.61 -4.36
C CYS A 21 -7.15 2.59 -3.55
N THR A 22 -7.83 2.06 -2.54
CA THR A 22 -8.63 2.86 -1.61
C THR A 22 -7.88 3.09 -0.31
N GLN A 23 -7.99 4.30 0.23
CA GLN A 23 -7.49 4.58 1.57
C GLN A 23 -8.44 4.02 2.62
N VAL A 24 -7.94 3.13 3.47
CA VAL A 24 -8.69 2.53 4.58
C VAL A 24 -7.96 2.82 5.88
N VAL A 25 -8.64 3.49 6.81
CA VAL A 25 -8.08 3.78 8.14
C VAL A 25 -8.47 2.65 9.08
N VAL A 26 -7.48 1.92 9.58
CA VAL A 26 -7.68 0.82 10.53
C VAL A 26 -7.10 1.25 11.88
N GLY A 27 -7.99 1.40 12.87
CA GLY A 27 -7.65 1.98 14.16
C GLY A 27 -7.29 3.47 14.02
N ALA A 28 -5.99 3.78 14.10
CA ALA A 28 -5.43 5.14 14.00
C ALA A 28 -4.43 5.30 12.84
N VAL A 29 -4.32 4.29 11.97
CA VAL A 29 -3.34 4.26 10.89
C VAL A 29 -4.05 4.21 9.55
N ALA A 30 -3.69 5.12 8.65
CA ALA A 30 -4.18 5.13 7.29
C ALA A 30 -3.37 4.13 6.45
N TYR A 31 -4.04 3.07 6.00
CA TYR A 31 -3.51 2.11 5.04
C TYR A 31 -4.07 2.40 3.65
N GLN A 32 -3.39 1.93 2.62
CA GLN A 32 -3.95 1.85 1.27
C GLN A 32 -4.27 0.38 1.01
N GLN A 33 -5.51 0.08 0.66
CA GLN A 33 -5.98 -1.24 0.31
C GLN A 33 -6.12 -1.31 -1.22
N CYS A 34 -5.41 -2.25 -1.84
CA CYS A 34 -5.50 -2.50 -3.28
C CYS A 34 -5.90 -3.97 -3.47
N GLY A 35 -7.21 -4.21 -3.56
CA GLY A 35 -7.77 -5.56 -3.63
C GLY A 35 -7.37 -6.40 -2.40
N PRO A 36 -6.57 -7.47 -2.55
CA PRO A 36 -6.13 -8.30 -1.44
C PRO A 36 -4.90 -7.78 -0.68
N ASN A 37 -4.19 -6.77 -1.21
CA ASN A 37 -2.94 -6.29 -0.62
C ASN A 37 -3.16 -5.02 0.21
N TRP A 38 -2.48 -4.92 1.34
CA TRP A 38 -2.50 -3.76 2.22
C TRP A 38 -1.15 -3.05 2.21
N TYR A 39 -1.16 -1.73 2.28
CA TYR A 39 0.04 -0.92 2.22
C TYR A 39 0.07 0.13 3.33
N LEU A 40 1.22 0.22 4.01
CA LEU A 40 1.48 1.19 5.05
C LEU A 40 2.46 2.26 4.54
N PRO A 41 2.11 3.57 4.60
CA PRO A 41 3.06 4.63 4.29
C PRO A 41 4.16 4.71 5.37
N GLN A 42 5.41 4.61 4.95
CA GLN A 42 6.61 4.86 5.75
C GLN A 42 7.45 5.96 5.10
N PHE A 43 8.01 6.84 5.93
CA PHE A 43 9.00 7.81 5.49
C PHE A 43 10.40 7.21 5.63
N VAL A 44 11.07 6.98 4.52
CA VAL A 44 12.43 6.43 4.49
C VAL A 44 13.32 7.38 3.69
N GLY A 45 14.33 7.96 4.36
CA GLY A 45 15.31 8.84 3.72
C GLY A 45 14.72 10.11 3.06
N GLY A 46 13.58 10.60 3.55
CA GLY A 46 12.89 11.78 2.98
C GLY A 46 11.91 11.46 1.85
N HIS A 47 11.74 10.19 1.50
CA HIS A 47 10.75 9.73 0.53
C HIS A 47 9.63 8.95 1.23
N VAL A 48 8.40 9.10 0.74
CA VAL A 48 7.28 8.26 1.16
C VAL A 48 7.33 6.96 0.36
N VAL A 49 7.49 5.85 1.08
CA VAL A 49 7.38 4.50 0.54
C VAL A 49 6.17 3.82 1.15
N TYR A 50 5.51 2.98 0.38
CA TYR A 50 4.38 2.21 0.84
C TYR A 50 4.80 0.76 0.99
N ARG A 51 4.90 0.29 2.23
CA ARG A 51 5.29 -1.09 2.53
C ARG A 51 4.07 -2.00 2.48
N VAL A 52 4.14 -3.08 1.72
CA VAL A 52 3.10 -4.11 1.70
C VAL A 52 3.08 -4.83 3.04
N VAL A 53 1.92 -4.88 3.66
CA VAL A 53 1.65 -5.56 4.92
C VAL A 53 0.52 -6.58 4.73
N ALA A 54 0.42 -7.51 5.67
CA ALA A 54 -0.76 -8.36 5.77
C ALA A 54 -1.98 -7.53 6.19
N ASP A 55 -3.17 -8.09 5.98
CA ASP A 55 -4.42 -7.50 6.43
C ASP A 55 -4.39 -7.26 7.96
N PRO A 56 -4.69 -6.03 8.41
CA PRO A 56 -4.64 -5.68 9.83
C PRO A 56 -5.95 -5.98 10.60
N ASN A 57 -6.91 -6.69 10.00
CA ASN A 57 -8.26 -6.92 10.55
C ASN A 57 -8.54 -8.41 10.68
#